data_AF-A0A9E1HHG8-F1
#
_entry.id   AF-A0A9E1HHG8-F1
#
_cell.length_a   1.000
_cell.length_b   1.000
_cell.length_c   1.000
_cell.angle_alpha   90.00
_cell.angle_beta   90.00
_cell.angle_gamma   90.00
#
_symmetry.space_group_name_H-M   'P 1'
#
loop_
_entity.id
_entity.type
_entity.pdbx_description
1 polymer ?
#
loop_
_entity_poly.entity_id
_entity_poly.type
_entity_poly.pdbx_seq_one_letter_code
_entity_poly.pdbx_strand_id
1 'polypeptide(L)'
;MKDKKDNQVKRKGIIYNTIIFFNIIFIVGLIGYYGYRLVYFYGLEHKKPEEIKYLSQKITMEGNLVSEGDGLYLDEKSKTFYFKGAQVNNYLYYSGNLWRIMKVNQDGSMVLISNDTKTSIAYGQDANYETSSVRKYMNPTGENFTGLVYATLNKTTNYLKKTTVCLDKISDMKQITCKKTMKSDVVGLLNLNDYELSGGKKGYLNNGTSYYTSASSENNELYYVHMKGGIAKITDMVDTHNYGIRPTITLKAKLPYLAGDGTEANPYKIEPLEQAPTVFVGNYVKYNDYTWRVAGFTQDTLKLALNGTLQNNQGAYLRNYSTKDNSFNPKVYGSLANYLNTTWYRTLKDKSLIVDGIWYQGDYQFNGIYDYQNIYANSVTAKVGLLTIGDMYVGEIPNTWTMAKMNTGDGMVYTIQTGFKLYSDLVTEKREVRPAIQIKRQFQILSGTGSSTDPYVIGGM
;
A
#
# COMPACT_ATOMS: atom_id res chain seq x y z
N MET A 1 81.27 -67.25 -9.23
CA MET A 1 80.06 -67.29 -8.36
C MET A 1 79.83 -66.02 -7.52
N LYS A 2 80.78 -65.07 -7.44
CA LYS A 2 80.65 -63.81 -6.68
C LYS A 2 79.83 -62.71 -7.40
N ASP A 3 79.96 -62.56 -8.73
CA ASP A 3 79.28 -61.49 -9.50
C ASP A 3 77.75 -61.61 -9.60
N LYS A 4 77.19 -62.82 -9.55
CA LYS A 4 75.72 -63.01 -9.58
C LYS A 4 75.04 -62.59 -8.28
N LYS A 5 75.76 -62.65 -7.15
CA LYS A 5 75.24 -62.31 -5.81
C LYS A 5 75.24 -60.79 -5.61
N ASP A 6 76.27 -60.09 -6.06
CA ASP A 6 76.35 -58.62 -6.00
C ASP A 6 75.33 -57.92 -6.91
N ASN A 7 75.08 -58.45 -8.11
CA ASN A 7 74.03 -57.91 -9.00
C ASN A 7 72.61 -58.14 -8.45
N GLN A 8 72.35 -59.21 -7.70
CA GLN A 8 71.06 -59.44 -7.04
C GLN A 8 70.82 -58.50 -5.85
N VAL A 9 71.87 -58.18 -5.07
CA VAL A 9 71.79 -57.26 -3.93
C VAL A 9 71.61 -55.82 -4.40
N LYS A 10 72.35 -55.37 -5.42
CA LYS A 10 72.15 -54.05 -6.06
C LYS A 10 70.73 -53.90 -6.64
N ARG A 11 70.21 -54.93 -7.31
CA ARG A 11 68.86 -54.91 -7.91
C ARG A 11 67.74 -54.89 -6.85
N LYS A 12 67.93 -55.57 -5.70
CA LYS A 12 67.01 -55.48 -4.54
C LYS A 12 67.02 -54.09 -3.88
N GLY A 13 68.19 -53.45 -3.74
CA GLY A 13 68.31 -52.09 -3.20
C GLY A 13 67.66 -51.03 -4.10
N ILE A 14 67.79 -51.17 -5.43
CA ILE A 14 67.12 -50.30 -6.40
C ILE A 14 65.59 -50.46 -6.30
N ILE A 15 65.07 -51.70 -6.26
CA ILE A 15 63.62 -51.95 -6.13
C ILE A 15 63.06 -51.37 -4.81
N TYR A 16 63.80 -51.54 -3.70
CA TYR A 16 63.40 -51.02 -2.40
C TYR A 16 63.35 -49.48 -2.39
N ASN A 17 64.35 -48.81 -2.96
CA ASN A 17 64.37 -47.35 -3.10
C ASN A 17 63.27 -46.84 -4.02
N THR A 18 62.93 -47.56 -5.09
CA THR A 18 61.81 -47.20 -5.98
C THR A 18 60.45 -47.30 -5.28
N ILE A 19 60.25 -48.32 -4.45
CA ILE A 19 59.01 -48.47 -3.66
C ILE A 19 58.88 -47.35 -2.63
N ILE A 20 59.97 -46.99 -1.94
CA ILE A 20 60.00 -45.87 -1.00
C ILE A 20 59.65 -44.57 -1.72
N PHE A 21 60.25 -44.32 -2.88
CA PHE A 21 59.99 -43.12 -3.68
C PHE A 21 58.50 -43.03 -4.09
N PHE A 22 57.91 -44.15 -4.52
CA PHE A 22 56.48 -44.22 -4.83
C PHE A 22 55.59 -43.96 -3.60
N ASN A 23 55.94 -44.52 -2.44
CA ASN A 23 55.22 -44.27 -1.19
C ASN A 23 55.29 -42.80 -0.77
N ILE A 24 56.45 -42.16 -0.92
CA ILE A 24 56.62 -40.74 -0.63
C ILE A 24 55.74 -39.91 -1.58
N ILE A 25 55.74 -40.19 -2.88
CA ILE A 25 54.88 -39.49 -3.84
C ILE A 25 53.40 -39.69 -3.50
N PHE A 26 53.00 -40.91 -3.13
CA PHE A 26 51.63 -41.22 -2.75
C PHE A 26 51.19 -40.45 -1.49
N ILE A 27 52.04 -40.42 -0.45
CA ILE A 27 51.78 -39.67 0.78
C ILE A 27 51.72 -38.16 0.50
N VAL A 28 52.64 -37.62 -0.31
CA VAL A 28 52.63 -36.21 -0.72
C VAL A 28 51.36 -35.89 -1.51
N GLY A 29 50.92 -36.78 -2.39
CA GLY A 29 49.65 -36.66 -3.12
C GLY A 29 48.43 -36.65 -2.20
N LEU A 30 48.40 -37.52 -1.18
CA LEU A 30 47.34 -37.53 -0.17
C LEU A 30 47.34 -36.24 0.66
N ILE A 31 48.50 -35.80 1.14
CA ILE A 31 48.63 -34.54 1.90
C ILE A 31 48.17 -33.36 1.04
N GLY A 32 48.57 -33.30 -0.23
CA GLY A 32 48.12 -32.26 -1.16
C GLY A 32 46.61 -32.29 -1.38
N TYR A 33 46.03 -33.46 -1.63
CA TYR A 33 44.60 -33.62 -1.88
C TYR A 33 43.74 -33.27 -0.65
N TYR A 34 44.07 -33.83 0.52
CA TYR A 34 43.33 -33.57 1.75
C TYR A 34 43.61 -32.17 2.30
N GLY A 35 44.83 -31.65 2.13
CA GLY A 35 45.18 -30.27 2.49
C GLY A 35 44.41 -29.25 1.65
N TYR A 36 44.36 -29.43 0.33
CA TYR A 36 43.52 -28.62 -0.56
C TYR A 36 42.05 -28.69 -0.15
N ARG A 37 41.53 -29.91 0.06
CA ARG A 37 40.13 -30.13 0.44
C ARG A 37 39.81 -29.44 1.76
N LEU A 38 40.69 -29.53 2.76
CA LEU A 38 40.54 -28.86 4.04
C LEU A 38 40.51 -27.34 3.89
N VAL A 39 41.45 -26.74 3.14
CA VAL A 39 41.45 -25.28 2.88
C VAL A 39 40.21 -24.83 2.11
N TYR A 40 39.78 -25.63 1.13
CA TYR A 40 38.59 -25.35 0.33
C TYR A 40 37.30 -25.36 1.18
N PHE A 41 37.09 -26.39 2.00
CA PHE A 41 35.91 -26.47 2.87
C PHE A 41 35.97 -25.48 4.04
N TYR A 42 37.16 -25.25 4.61
CA TYR A 42 37.37 -24.20 5.61
C TYR A 42 37.00 -22.82 5.06
N GLY A 43 37.38 -22.54 3.81
CA GLY A 43 37.02 -21.31 3.10
C GLY A 43 35.53 -21.20 2.77
N LEU A 44 34.81 -22.31 2.61
CA LEU A 44 33.35 -22.32 2.44
C LEU A 44 32.61 -22.07 3.75
N GLU A 45 33.05 -22.68 4.85
CA GLU A 45 32.44 -22.53 6.18
C GLU A 45 32.73 -21.17 6.82
N HIS A 46 33.90 -20.57 6.53
CA HIS A 46 34.33 -19.29 7.10
C HIS A 46 34.21 -18.12 6.12
N LYS A 47 33.35 -18.23 5.10
CA LYS A 47 32.96 -17.04 4.33
C LYS A 47 32.38 -16.02 5.30
N LYS A 48 32.93 -14.81 5.31
CA LYS A 48 32.32 -13.70 6.05
C LYS A 48 30.86 -13.62 5.62
N PRO A 49 29.89 -13.54 6.56
CA PRO A 49 28.49 -13.40 6.20
C PRO A 49 28.36 -12.22 5.25
N GLU A 50 27.77 -12.46 4.09
CA GLU A 50 27.60 -11.44 3.08
C GLU A 50 26.74 -10.33 3.70
N GLU A 51 27.28 -9.10 3.73
CA GLU A 51 26.58 -7.99 4.35
C GLU A 51 25.29 -7.72 3.57
N ILE A 52 24.14 -7.91 4.23
CA ILE A 52 22.83 -7.72 3.60
C ILE A 52 22.62 -6.23 3.38
N LYS A 53 22.95 -5.77 2.17
CA LYS A 53 22.86 -4.37 1.79
C LYS A 53 21.49 -3.97 1.30
N TYR A 54 20.85 -4.83 0.50
CA TYR A 54 19.58 -4.53 -0.15
C TYR A 54 18.43 -5.29 0.48
N LEU A 55 17.26 -4.65 0.53
CA LEU A 55 16.06 -5.26 1.09
C LEU A 55 15.62 -6.52 0.32
N SER A 56 15.76 -6.52 -1.00
CA SER A 56 15.47 -7.69 -1.83
C SER A 56 16.29 -8.91 -1.38
N GLN A 57 17.59 -8.74 -1.12
CA GLN A 57 18.45 -9.80 -0.59
C GLN A 57 17.98 -10.29 0.78
N LYS A 58 17.60 -9.37 1.69
CA LYS A 58 17.09 -9.73 3.03
C LYS A 58 15.85 -10.63 2.95
N ILE A 59 14.95 -10.34 2.01
CA ILE A 59 13.69 -11.06 1.85
C ILE A 59 13.93 -12.42 1.19
N THR A 60 14.74 -12.49 0.14
CA THR A 60 14.88 -13.69 -0.70
C THR A 60 15.94 -14.68 -0.20
N MET A 61 16.35 -14.59 1.06
CA MET A 61 17.28 -15.56 1.66
C MET A 61 16.63 -16.95 1.72
N GLU A 62 17.42 -18.01 1.48
CA GLU A 62 16.92 -19.40 1.50
C GLU A 62 16.21 -19.75 2.80
N GLY A 63 16.71 -19.26 3.95
CA GLY A 63 16.09 -19.50 5.25
C GLY A 63 14.70 -18.88 5.46
N ASN A 64 14.25 -18.00 4.56
CA ASN A 64 12.90 -17.43 4.60
C ASN A 64 11.89 -18.22 3.76
N LEU A 65 12.35 -19.17 2.93
CA LEU A 65 11.48 -19.94 2.04
C LEU A 65 10.73 -21.02 2.80
N VAL A 66 9.48 -21.25 2.40
CA VAL A 66 8.66 -22.34 2.90
C VAL A 66 8.28 -23.27 1.74
N SER A 67 8.11 -24.57 2.04
CA SER A 67 7.62 -25.57 1.09
C SER A 67 6.10 -25.76 1.16
N GLU A 68 5.49 -25.39 2.29
CA GLU A 68 4.06 -25.53 2.56
C GLU A 68 3.54 -24.46 3.51
N GLY A 69 2.22 -24.25 3.55
CA GLY A 69 1.58 -23.28 4.43
C GLY A 69 1.77 -21.82 4.02
N ASP A 70 1.78 -20.94 5.02
CA ASP A 70 1.89 -19.50 4.85
C ASP A 70 3.38 -19.09 4.83
N GLY A 71 3.80 -18.30 3.84
CA GLY A 71 5.18 -17.81 3.78
C GLY A 71 5.62 -17.34 2.40
N LEU A 72 6.94 -17.30 2.21
CA LEU A 72 7.60 -16.91 0.97
C LEU A 72 7.90 -18.14 0.11
N TYR A 73 7.52 -18.09 -1.15
CA TYR A 73 7.75 -19.13 -2.14
C TYR A 73 8.59 -18.59 -3.30
N LEU A 74 9.30 -19.49 -3.99
CA LEU A 74 10.03 -19.19 -5.22
C LEU A 74 9.36 -19.89 -6.41
N ASP A 75 8.98 -19.13 -7.44
CA ASP A 75 8.69 -19.67 -8.76
C ASP A 75 10.00 -19.89 -9.51
N GLU A 76 10.40 -21.16 -9.66
CA GLU A 76 11.64 -21.55 -10.33
C GLU A 76 11.71 -21.19 -11.81
N LYS A 77 10.56 -21.08 -12.50
CA LYS A 77 10.51 -20.77 -13.93
C LYS A 77 10.77 -19.29 -14.18
N SER A 78 10.12 -18.42 -13.41
CA SER A 78 10.27 -16.98 -13.56
C SER A 78 11.36 -16.38 -12.68
N LYS A 79 11.91 -17.16 -11.74
CA LYS A 79 12.83 -16.69 -10.68
C LYS A 79 12.24 -15.53 -9.88
N THR A 80 10.94 -15.62 -9.60
CA THR A 80 10.18 -14.62 -8.84
C THR A 80 9.81 -15.20 -7.49
N PHE A 81 10.04 -14.44 -6.43
CA PHE A 81 9.58 -14.78 -5.09
C PHE A 81 8.21 -14.16 -4.85
N TYR A 82 7.29 -14.86 -4.19
CA TYR A 82 5.96 -14.36 -3.86
C TYR A 82 5.50 -14.81 -2.48
N PHE A 83 4.74 -13.95 -1.81
CA PHE A 83 4.14 -14.29 -0.52
C PHE A 83 2.77 -14.93 -0.72
N LYS A 84 2.47 -15.98 0.04
CA LYS A 84 1.22 -16.72 0.03
C LYS A 84 0.76 -17.04 1.44
N GLY A 85 -0.54 -16.94 1.71
CA GLY A 85 -1.14 -17.29 3.00
C GLY A 85 -1.80 -16.12 3.71
N ALA A 86 -2.41 -16.35 4.87
CA ALA A 86 -3.02 -15.28 5.67
C ALA A 86 -1.99 -14.60 6.58
N GLN A 87 -1.12 -15.38 7.20
CA GLN A 87 -0.18 -14.98 8.24
C GLN A 87 1.24 -14.94 7.68
N VAL A 88 1.58 -13.82 7.03
CA VAL A 88 2.91 -13.62 6.42
C VAL A 88 3.53 -12.29 6.82
N ASN A 89 4.85 -12.30 7.03
CA ASN A 89 5.65 -11.14 7.42
C ASN A 89 6.17 -10.39 6.18
N ASN A 90 5.26 -9.70 5.48
CA ASN A 90 5.56 -8.99 4.24
C ASN A 90 5.17 -7.50 4.27
N TYR A 91 5.18 -6.88 5.45
CA TYR A 91 4.89 -5.46 5.61
C TYR A 91 6.13 -4.60 5.32
N LEU A 92 5.93 -3.51 4.59
CA LEU A 92 6.92 -2.49 4.31
C LEU A 92 6.34 -1.11 4.62
N TYR A 93 7.10 -0.27 5.30
CA TYR A 93 6.72 1.12 5.56
C TYR A 93 7.37 2.04 4.54
N TYR A 94 6.54 2.75 3.78
CA TYR A 94 6.98 3.70 2.76
C TYR A 94 5.98 4.84 2.61
N SER A 95 6.51 6.07 2.56
CA SER A 95 5.75 7.30 2.38
C SER A 95 4.64 7.46 3.42
N GLY A 96 4.96 7.16 4.68
CA GLY A 96 4.04 7.24 5.81
C GLY A 96 2.99 6.13 5.91
N ASN A 97 3.07 5.11 5.06
CA ASN A 97 2.04 4.09 4.92
C ASN A 97 2.60 2.67 5.00
N LEU A 98 1.78 1.75 5.51
CA LEU A 98 2.04 0.32 5.39
C LEU A 98 1.64 -0.18 4.00
N TRP A 99 2.52 -1.01 3.45
CA TRP A 99 2.37 -1.71 2.18
C TRP A 99 2.62 -3.20 2.39
N ARG A 100 1.97 -4.04 1.58
CA ARG A 100 2.21 -5.48 1.53
C ARG A 100 3.05 -5.80 0.30
N ILE A 101 4.20 -6.45 0.51
CA ILE A 101 5.05 -6.94 -0.58
C ILE A 101 4.37 -8.17 -1.17
N MET A 102 3.99 -8.11 -2.44
CA MET A 102 3.36 -9.23 -3.13
C MET A 102 4.41 -10.17 -3.71
N LYS A 103 5.41 -9.59 -4.39
CA LYS A 103 6.47 -10.36 -5.05
C LYS A 103 7.78 -9.59 -5.18
N VAL A 104 8.88 -10.33 -5.25
CA VAL A 104 10.23 -9.87 -5.59
C VAL A 104 10.61 -10.51 -6.93
N ASN A 105 10.75 -9.68 -7.97
CA ASN A 105 11.12 -10.12 -9.31
C ASN A 105 12.60 -10.53 -9.36
N GLN A 106 12.99 -11.25 -10.41
CA GLN A 106 14.37 -11.71 -10.63
C GLN A 106 15.41 -10.57 -10.59
N ASP A 107 15.05 -9.37 -11.06
CA ASP A 107 15.94 -8.20 -11.02
C ASP A 107 16.11 -7.60 -9.62
N GLY A 108 15.37 -8.09 -8.62
CA GLY A 108 15.30 -7.59 -7.25
C GLY A 108 14.23 -6.53 -7.02
N SER A 109 13.51 -6.06 -8.06
CA SER A 109 12.41 -5.11 -7.89
C SER A 109 11.22 -5.75 -7.20
N MET A 110 10.49 -4.96 -6.42
CA MET A 110 9.41 -5.48 -5.57
C MET A 110 8.09 -4.85 -5.96
N VAL A 111 7.04 -5.66 -6.14
CA VAL A 111 5.68 -5.17 -6.39
C VAL A 111 4.91 -5.20 -5.08
N LEU A 112 4.35 -4.05 -4.72
CA LEU A 112 3.65 -3.83 -3.46
C LEU A 112 2.21 -3.40 -3.73
N ILE A 113 1.34 -3.64 -2.76
CA ILE A 113 -0.02 -3.09 -2.70
C ILE A 113 -0.22 -2.39 -1.37
N SER A 114 -0.99 -1.30 -1.35
CA SER A 114 -1.28 -0.62 -0.09
C SER A 114 -1.98 -1.55 0.89
N ASN A 115 -1.61 -1.49 2.17
CA ASN A 115 -2.30 -2.25 3.21
C ASN A 115 -3.77 -1.82 3.29
N ASP A 116 -3.97 -0.50 3.40
CA ASP A 116 -5.29 0.10 3.50
C ASP A 116 -5.86 0.46 2.12
N THR A 117 -7.19 0.42 2.03
CA THR A 117 -7.95 0.99 0.93
C THR A 117 -7.95 2.52 1.05
N LYS A 118 -7.59 3.21 -0.03
CA LYS A 118 -7.29 4.65 0.00
C LYS A 118 -8.53 5.52 -0.13
N THR A 119 -9.45 5.17 -1.00
CA THR A 119 -10.72 5.87 -1.17
C THR A 119 -11.75 4.95 -1.83
N SER A 120 -12.94 5.45 -2.11
CA SER A 120 -13.97 4.77 -2.90
C SER A 120 -14.52 5.73 -3.96
N ILE A 121 -14.50 5.31 -5.22
CA ILE A 121 -15.02 6.05 -6.38
C ILE A 121 -15.56 5.05 -7.42
N ALA A 122 -16.30 5.53 -8.41
CA ALA A 122 -16.63 4.84 -9.64
C ALA A 122 -15.38 4.58 -10.48
N TYR A 123 -15.38 3.46 -11.20
CA TYR A 123 -14.23 3.07 -12.03
C TYR A 123 -14.03 4.01 -13.22
N GLY A 124 -15.12 4.31 -13.92
CA GLY A 124 -15.20 5.03 -15.19
C GLY A 124 -16.45 4.56 -15.95
N GLN A 125 -16.68 5.06 -17.16
CA GLN A 125 -17.86 4.72 -17.98
C GLN A 125 -17.84 3.28 -18.51
N ASP A 126 -16.66 2.68 -18.62
CA ASP A 126 -16.47 1.30 -19.06
C ASP A 126 -15.38 0.60 -18.22
N ALA A 127 -15.18 -0.70 -18.45
CA ALA A 127 -14.18 -1.49 -17.73
C ALA A 127 -12.73 -1.25 -18.21
N ASN A 128 -12.50 -0.30 -19.13
CA ASN A 128 -11.17 -0.05 -19.66
C ASN A 128 -10.31 0.76 -18.70
N TYR A 129 -9.27 0.13 -18.13
CA TYR A 129 -8.35 0.78 -17.21
C TYR A 129 -7.69 2.03 -17.81
N GLU A 130 -7.36 2.02 -19.10
CA GLU A 130 -6.55 3.07 -19.74
C GLU A 130 -7.25 4.44 -19.74
N THR A 131 -8.57 4.42 -19.88
CA THR A 131 -9.48 5.58 -19.93
C THR A 131 -10.24 5.81 -18.62
N SER A 132 -10.05 4.94 -17.63
CA SER A 132 -10.78 4.96 -16.37
C SER A 132 -10.51 6.21 -15.52
N SER A 133 -11.55 6.67 -14.80
CA SER A 133 -11.43 7.71 -13.78
C SER A 133 -10.52 7.26 -12.63
N VAL A 134 -10.48 5.96 -12.32
CA VAL A 134 -9.54 5.37 -11.35
C VAL A 134 -8.08 5.57 -11.76
N ARG A 135 -7.72 5.36 -13.03
CA ARG A 135 -6.35 5.61 -13.50
C ARG A 135 -5.99 7.09 -13.39
N LYS A 136 -6.90 8.00 -13.79
CA LYS A 136 -6.73 9.45 -13.65
C LYS A 136 -6.56 9.87 -12.18
N TYR A 137 -7.34 9.27 -11.28
CA TYR A 137 -7.24 9.52 -9.85
C TYR A 137 -5.86 9.11 -9.29
N MET A 138 -5.32 7.99 -9.76
CA MET A 138 -4.05 7.46 -9.24
C MET A 138 -2.80 8.11 -9.86
N ASN A 139 -2.81 8.42 -11.16
CA ASN A 139 -1.65 8.92 -11.89
C ASN A 139 -1.91 10.29 -12.53
N PRO A 140 -0.90 11.18 -12.61
CA PRO A 140 -1.06 12.47 -13.25
C PRO A 140 -1.27 12.29 -14.76
N THR A 141 -2.27 12.99 -15.32
CA THR A 141 -2.53 13.00 -16.78
C THR A 141 -2.30 14.38 -17.43
N GLY A 142 -2.00 15.40 -16.63
CA GLY A 142 -1.94 16.80 -17.06
C GLY A 142 -3.28 17.55 -16.90
N GLU A 143 -4.37 16.83 -16.61
CA GLU A 143 -5.66 17.41 -16.24
C GLU A 143 -5.71 17.79 -14.74
N ASN A 144 -6.58 18.75 -14.39
CA ASN A 144 -6.82 19.14 -13.00
C ASN A 144 -7.37 17.97 -12.17
N PHE A 145 -6.97 17.93 -10.89
CA PHE A 145 -7.40 16.93 -9.91
C PHE A 145 -7.03 15.48 -10.25
N THR A 146 -6.00 15.26 -11.07
CA THR A 146 -5.45 13.93 -11.38
C THR A 146 -4.20 13.62 -10.56
N GLY A 147 -3.79 12.34 -10.48
CA GLY A 147 -2.58 11.93 -9.77
C GLY A 147 -2.63 12.11 -8.25
N LEU A 148 -3.83 12.08 -7.67
CA LEU A 148 -4.06 12.29 -6.24
C LEU A 148 -3.37 11.23 -5.37
N VAL A 149 -3.32 9.96 -5.79
CA VAL A 149 -2.52 8.94 -5.09
C VAL A 149 -1.02 9.18 -5.28
N TYR A 150 -0.58 9.38 -6.53
CA TYR A 150 0.83 9.61 -6.85
C TYR A 150 1.43 10.77 -6.04
N ALA A 151 0.68 11.87 -5.86
CA ALA A 151 1.10 13.03 -5.08
C ALA A 151 1.37 12.72 -3.61
N THR A 152 0.81 11.63 -3.05
CA THR A 152 1.06 11.21 -1.66
C THR A 152 2.36 10.43 -1.47
N LEU A 153 3.04 10.05 -2.55
CA LEU A 153 4.22 9.17 -2.53
C LEU A 153 5.52 9.98 -2.43
N ASN A 154 6.37 9.62 -1.48
CA ASN A 154 7.61 10.33 -1.18
C ASN A 154 8.72 9.98 -2.16
N LYS A 155 9.43 11.00 -2.68
CA LYS A 155 10.66 10.86 -3.50
C LYS A 155 10.52 9.76 -4.57
N THR A 156 9.41 9.77 -5.32
CA THR A 156 9.04 8.69 -6.26
C THR A 156 10.14 8.33 -7.24
N THR A 157 10.89 9.30 -7.74
CA THR A 157 12.02 9.09 -8.67
C THR A 157 13.17 8.30 -8.05
N ASN A 158 13.33 8.31 -6.72
CA ASN A 158 14.38 7.57 -6.02
C ASN A 158 13.94 6.13 -5.77
N TYR A 159 12.71 5.93 -5.30
CA TYR A 159 12.23 4.65 -4.81
C TYR A 159 11.49 3.80 -5.84
N LEU A 160 10.75 4.44 -6.75
CA LEU A 160 9.77 3.77 -7.61
C LEU A 160 10.28 3.64 -9.05
N LYS A 161 9.75 2.64 -9.74
CA LYS A 161 9.77 2.55 -11.21
C LYS A 161 8.34 2.39 -11.72
N LYS A 162 8.16 2.53 -13.04
CA LYS A 162 6.88 2.24 -13.68
C LYS A 162 6.44 0.82 -13.36
N THR A 163 5.18 0.66 -12.97
CA THR A 163 4.59 -0.61 -12.58
C THR A 163 3.94 -1.28 -13.80
N THR A 164 3.78 -2.61 -13.73
CA THR A 164 3.11 -3.38 -14.78
C THR A 164 1.67 -3.62 -14.36
N VAL A 165 0.73 -3.14 -15.16
CA VAL A 165 -0.71 -3.41 -15.01
C VAL A 165 -1.13 -4.44 -16.06
N CYS A 166 -1.77 -5.52 -15.63
CA CYS A 166 -2.31 -6.55 -16.51
C CYS A 166 -3.67 -6.10 -17.06
N LEU A 167 -3.81 -6.11 -18.39
CA LEU A 167 -5.01 -5.70 -19.12
C LEU A 167 -5.64 -6.85 -19.91
N ASP A 168 -5.28 -8.09 -19.56
CA ASP A 168 -5.85 -9.28 -20.15
C ASP A 168 -7.35 -9.37 -19.86
N LYS A 169 -8.09 -9.85 -20.86
CA LYS A 169 -9.44 -10.33 -20.66
C LYS A 169 -9.37 -11.75 -20.12
N ILE A 170 -10.06 -12.00 -19.01
CA ILE A 170 -10.03 -13.29 -18.31
C ILE A 170 -11.38 -14.00 -18.50
N SER A 171 -11.35 -15.08 -19.27
CA SER A 171 -12.50 -15.96 -19.51
C SER A 171 -12.70 -17.01 -18.41
N ASP A 172 -11.61 -17.64 -17.96
CA ASP A 172 -11.60 -18.63 -16.88
C ASP A 172 -10.68 -18.18 -15.73
N MET A 173 -11.25 -18.06 -14.53
CA MET A 173 -10.52 -17.70 -13.31
C MET A 173 -9.48 -18.75 -12.89
N LYS A 174 -9.52 -19.96 -13.45
CA LYS A 174 -8.47 -20.99 -13.25
C LYS A 174 -7.26 -20.76 -14.17
N GLN A 175 -7.40 -19.93 -15.20
CA GLN A 175 -6.36 -19.68 -16.20
C GLN A 175 -6.13 -18.18 -16.35
N ILE A 176 -5.65 -17.54 -15.28
CA ILE A 176 -5.35 -16.11 -15.30
C ILE A 176 -4.02 -15.88 -16.01
N THR A 177 -4.02 -14.99 -17.00
CA THR A 177 -2.81 -14.58 -17.72
C THR A 177 -2.53 -13.08 -17.54
N CYS A 178 -1.34 -12.66 -17.97
CA CYS A 178 -0.95 -11.25 -18.04
C CYS A 178 -0.06 -11.00 -19.26
N LYS A 179 -0.61 -11.20 -20.46
CA LYS A 179 0.08 -11.06 -21.75
C LYS A 179 0.00 -9.62 -22.26
N LYS A 180 -1.19 -9.03 -22.26
CA LYS A 180 -1.43 -7.61 -22.53
C LYS A 180 -1.14 -6.81 -21.26
N THR A 181 -0.18 -5.90 -21.36
CA THR A 181 0.26 -5.11 -20.21
C THR A 181 0.41 -3.63 -20.57
N MET A 182 0.23 -2.79 -19.56
CA MET A 182 0.60 -1.38 -19.58
C MET A 182 1.75 -1.13 -18.60
N LYS A 183 2.74 -0.35 -19.04
CA LYS A 183 3.96 -0.01 -18.27
C LYS A 183 4.29 1.48 -18.29
N SER A 184 3.28 2.33 -18.48
CA SER A 184 3.43 3.79 -18.48
C SER A 184 3.34 4.40 -17.08
N ASP A 185 2.61 3.76 -16.18
CA ASP A 185 2.15 4.34 -14.92
C ASP A 185 3.09 3.98 -13.76
N VAL A 186 3.16 4.85 -12.75
CA VAL A 186 3.93 4.57 -11.51
C VAL A 186 3.05 3.86 -10.48
N VAL A 187 1.76 4.18 -10.49
CA VAL A 187 0.74 3.61 -9.61
C VAL A 187 -0.22 2.78 -10.46
N GLY A 188 -0.52 1.57 -10.03
CA GLY A 188 -1.41 0.64 -10.73
C GLY A 188 -2.51 0.08 -9.84
N LEU A 189 -3.21 -0.94 -10.35
CA LEU A 189 -4.15 -1.76 -9.57
C LEU A 189 -3.61 -3.17 -9.38
N LEU A 190 -4.32 -3.95 -8.55
CA LEU A 190 -4.02 -5.35 -8.31
C LEU A 190 -4.25 -6.18 -9.58
N ASN A 191 -3.27 -7.03 -9.92
CA ASN A 191 -3.43 -8.05 -10.94
C ASN A 191 -4.06 -9.31 -10.32
N LEU A 192 -5.03 -9.91 -11.01
CA LEU A 192 -5.74 -11.09 -10.50
C LEU A 192 -4.82 -12.29 -10.21
N ASN A 193 -3.76 -12.49 -11.02
CA ASN A 193 -2.80 -13.57 -10.77
C ASN A 193 -2.06 -13.39 -9.44
N ASP A 194 -1.68 -12.15 -9.11
CA ASP A 194 -1.03 -11.84 -7.82
C ASP A 194 -2.01 -12.09 -6.65
N TYR A 195 -3.31 -11.84 -6.85
CA TYR A 195 -4.34 -12.16 -5.86
C TYR A 195 -4.48 -13.66 -5.61
N GLU A 196 -4.63 -14.48 -6.65
CA GLU A 196 -4.76 -15.93 -6.50
C GLU A 196 -3.49 -16.55 -5.90
N LEU A 197 -2.29 -16.14 -6.35
CA LEU A 197 -1.02 -16.61 -5.80
C LEU A 197 -0.86 -16.28 -4.31
N SER A 198 -1.42 -15.16 -3.84
CA SER A 198 -1.39 -14.78 -2.43
C SER A 198 -2.25 -15.69 -1.52
N GLY A 199 -3.08 -16.56 -2.10
CA GLY A 199 -4.08 -17.37 -1.39
C GLY A 199 -5.52 -16.90 -1.57
N GLY A 200 -5.75 -15.90 -2.45
CA GLY A 200 -7.07 -15.38 -2.81
C GLY A 200 -7.89 -14.98 -1.58
N LYS A 201 -9.10 -15.54 -1.47
CA LYS A 201 -10.04 -15.28 -0.37
C LYS A 201 -9.46 -15.46 1.03
N LYS A 202 -8.55 -16.42 1.20
CA LYS A 202 -7.90 -16.75 2.49
C LYS A 202 -6.51 -16.11 2.61
N GLY A 203 -6.06 -15.37 1.60
CA GLY A 203 -4.75 -14.72 1.58
C GLY A 203 -4.77 -13.36 2.27
N TYR A 204 -3.59 -12.86 2.60
CA TYR A 204 -3.37 -11.55 3.22
C TYR A 204 -3.84 -10.37 2.38
N LEU A 205 -4.09 -10.57 1.08
CA LEU A 205 -4.64 -9.54 0.21
C LEU A 205 -6.13 -9.29 0.45
N ASN A 206 -6.87 -10.19 1.09
CA ASN A 206 -8.23 -9.89 1.53
C ASN A 206 -8.22 -9.00 2.79
N ASN A 207 -8.43 -7.69 2.63
CA ASN A 207 -8.45 -6.73 3.74
C ASN A 207 -9.86 -6.38 4.24
N GLY A 208 -10.88 -7.14 3.88
CA GLY A 208 -12.26 -6.91 4.32
C GLY A 208 -12.99 -5.76 3.61
N THR A 209 -12.43 -5.21 2.52
CA THR A 209 -13.08 -4.17 1.71
C THR A 209 -13.33 -4.67 0.28
N SER A 210 -14.33 -4.11 -0.40
CA SER A 210 -14.48 -4.35 -1.83
C SER A 210 -13.58 -3.38 -2.60
N TYR A 211 -12.73 -3.85 -3.51
CA TYR A 211 -11.81 -2.98 -4.25
C TYR A 211 -11.54 -3.48 -5.67
N TYR A 212 -11.26 -2.53 -6.58
CA TYR A 212 -11.07 -2.82 -7.99
C TYR A 212 -9.79 -3.59 -8.30
N THR A 213 -9.85 -4.36 -9.39
CA THR A 213 -8.67 -4.86 -10.13
C THR A 213 -8.58 -4.14 -11.48
N SER A 214 -7.54 -4.40 -12.27
CA SER A 214 -7.42 -3.87 -13.64
C SER A 214 -7.98 -4.79 -14.72
N ALA A 215 -8.42 -6.00 -14.37
CA ALA A 215 -8.81 -7.03 -15.33
C ALA A 215 -10.31 -7.01 -15.62
N SER A 216 -10.69 -7.40 -16.83
CA SER A 216 -12.10 -7.54 -17.23
C SER A 216 -12.37 -8.93 -17.83
N SER A 217 -13.64 -9.31 -17.96
CA SER A 217 -14.04 -10.49 -18.70
C SER A 217 -14.01 -10.26 -20.22
N GLU A 218 -14.25 -11.32 -20.99
CA GLU A 218 -14.44 -11.22 -22.44
C GLU A 218 -15.56 -10.24 -22.83
N ASN A 219 -16.62 -10.21 -22.01
CA ASN A 219 -17.79 -9.36 -22.17
C ASN A 219 -17.58 -7.92 -21.64
N ASN A 220 -16.34 -7.51 -21.35
CA ASN A 220 -16.00 -6.21 -20.75
C ASN A 220 -16.59 -5.98 -19.35
N GLU A 221 -16.82 -7.04 -18.58
CA GLU A 221 -17.26 -6.92 -17.18
C GLU A 221 -16.04 -6.78 -16.28
N LEU A 222 -15.97 -5.72 -15.47
CA LEU A 222 -14.82 -5.45 -14.62
C LEU A 222 -14.76 -6.43 -13.44
N TYR A 223 -13.58 -7.02 -13.18
CA TYR A 223 -13.35 -7.83 -11.99
C TYR A 223 -12.99 -6.96 -10.78
N TYR A 224 -13.54 -7.33 -9.62
CA TYR A 224 -13.20 -6.73 -8.34
C TYR A 224 -13.08 -7.80 -7.25
N VAL A 225 -12.34 -7.47 -6.18
CA VAL A 225 -12.30 -8.28 -4.96
C VAL A 225 -13.46 -7.83 -4.09
N HIS A 226 -14.37 -8.73 -3.73
CA HIS A 226 -15.46 -8.45 -2.79
C HIS A 226 -14.94 -8.44 -1.35
N MET A 227 -15.56 -7.67 -0.43
CA MET A 227 -15.21 -7.59 0.99
C MET A 227 -15.10 -8.93 1.76
N LYS A 228 -15.63 -10.02 1.20
CA LYS A 228 -15.50 -11.38 1.75
C LYS A 228 -14.32 -12.16 1.15
N GLY A 229 -13.50 -11.52 0.32
CA GLY A 229 -12.33 -12.05 -0.37
C GLY A 229 -12.59 -12.80 -1.69
N GLY A 230 -13.84 -12.98 -2.11
CA GLY A 230 -14.12 -13.62 -3.41
C GLY A 230 -13.89 -12.65 -4.57
N ILE A 231 -13.45 -13.16 -5.73
CA ILE A 231 -13.46 -12.40 -6.98
C ILE A 231 -14.88 -12.42 -7.56
N ALA A 232 -15.36 -11.24 -7.95
CA ALA A 232 -16.66 -11.05 -8.61
C ALA A 232 -16.51 -10.14 -9.82
N LYS A 233 -17.56 -10.07 -10.64
CA LYS A 233 -17.63 -9.20 -11.83
C LYS A 233 -18.77 -8.20 -11.67
N ILE A 234 -18.62 -7.04 -12.30
CA ILE A 234 -19.71 -6.08 -12.47
C ILE A 234 -20.40 -6.40 -13.79
N THR A 235 -21.64 -6.89 -13.73
CA THR A 235 -22.39 -7.41 -14.89
C THR A 235 -23.35 -6.39 -15.50
N ASP A 236 -23.44 -5.21 -14.91
CA ASP A 236 -24.27 -4.08 -15.29
C ASP A 236 -23.41 -2.81 -15.47
N MET A 237 -23.99 -1.62 -15.29
CA MET A 237 -23.31 -0.35 -15.54
C MET A 237 -22.17 -0.11 -14.53
N VAL A 238 -20.92 -0.14 -15.02
CA VAL A 238 -19.71 -0.07 -14.19
C VAL A 238 -19.54 1.26 -13.43
N ASP A 239 -20.07 2.34 -13.98
CA ASP A 239 -19.99 3.70 -13.42
C ASP A 239 -20.94 3.90 -12.23
N THR A 240 -21.99 3.09 -12.12
CA THR A 240 -22.92 3.12 -10.98
C THR A 240 -22.35 2.43 -9.73
N HIS A 241 -21.26 1.67 -9.88
CA HIS A 241 -20.62 0.94 -8.80
C HIS A 241 -19.47 1.75 -8.21
N ASN A 242 -19.37 1.75 -6.89
CA ASN A 242 -18.30 2.42 -6.16
C ASN A 242 -17.54 1.40 -5.31
N TYR A 243 -16.27 1.18 -5.64
CA TYR A 243 -15.40 0.30 -4.88
C TYR A 243 -14.09 0.98 -4.49
N GLY A 244 -13.43 0.34 -3.53
CA GLY A 244 -12.17 0.77 -2.98
C GLY A 244 -11.05 0.83 -4.03
N ILE A 245 -10.15 1.80 -3.86
CA ILE A 245 -8.86 1.81 -4.56
C ILE A 245 -7.77 1.31 -3.61
N ARG A 246 -7.09 0.22 -4.02
CA ARG A 246 -5.87 -0.28 -3.39
C ARG A 246 -4.72 -0.19 -4.38
N PRO A 247 -3.94 0.92 -4.34
CA PRO A 247 -2.88 1.15 -5.29
C PRO A 247 -1.79 0.09 -5.22
N THR A 248 -1.25 -0.28 -6.38
CA THR A 248 -0.02 -1.06 -6.50
C THR A 248 1.12 -0.17 -6.96
N ILE A 249 2.33 -0.44 -6.48
CA ILE A 249 3.57 0.25 -6.89
C ILE A 249 4.67 -0.78 -7.12
N THR A 250 5.68 -0.40 -7.91
CA THR A 250 6.89 -1.21 -8.05
C THR A 250 8.10 -0.45 -7.53
N LEU A 251 8.72 -0.97 -6.48
CA LEU A 251 9.98 -0.48 -5.94
C LEU A 251 11.17 -0.89 -6.83
N LYS A 252 12.20 -0.05 -6.89
CA LYS A 252 13.47 -0.41 -7.56
C LYS A 252 14.21 -1.52 -6.82
N ALA A 253 15.12 -2.20 -7.52
CA ALA A 253 15.79 -3.39 -7.02
C ALA A 253 16.83 -3.18 -5.92
N LYS A 254 17.62 -2.10 -6.02
CA LYS A 254 18.78 -1.83 -5.18
C LYS A 254 18.46 -0.82 -4.07
N LEU A 255 17.34 -1.04 -3.38
CA LEU A 255 16.95 -0.21 -2.24
C LEU A 255 17.62 -0.73 -0.96
N PRO A 256 18.15 0.17 -0.11
CA PRO A 256 18.85 -0.24 1.10
C PRO A 256 17.88 -0.94 2.06
N TYR A 257 18.38 -1.98 2.73
CA TYR A 257 17.72 -2.53 3.91
C TYR A 257 18.14 -1.70 5.13
N LEU A 258 17.20 -0.96 5.73
CA LEU A 258 17.53 -0.11 6.88
C LEU A 258 17.14 -0.75 8.21
N ALA A 259 15.96 -1.36 8.29
CA ALA A 259 15.44 -2.02 9.49
C ALA A 259 14.20 -2.86 9.16
N GLY A 260 13.69 -3.58 10.18
CA GLY A 260 12.43 -4.32 10.14
C GLY A 260 12.59 -5.79 9.83
N ASP A 261 11.63 -6.59 10.28
CA ASP A 261 11.51 -8.03 10.02
C ASP A 261 10.31 -8.36 9.12
N GLY A 262 9.54 -7.35 8.72
CA GLY A 262 8.39 -7.51 7.85
C GLY A 262 7.09 -7.82 8.57
N THR A 263 7.07 -7.91 9.89
CA THR A 263 5.82 -7.96 10.67
C THR A 263 5.09 -6.60 10.60
N GLU A 264 3.80 -6.57 10.92
CA GLU A 264 3.03 -5.31 10.96
C GLU A 264 3.57 -4.34 12.01
N ALA A 265 4.01 -4.86 13.17
CA ALA A 265 4.59 -4.08 14.25
C ALA A 265 6.01 -3.58 13.94
N ASN A 266 6.77 -4.32 13.12
CA ASN A 266 8.14 -3.99 12.74
C ASN A 266 8.36 -4.15 11.22
N PRO A 267 7.68 -3.32 10.39
CA PRO A 267 7.71 -3.45 8.94
C PRO A 267 9.10 -3.14 8.39
N TYR A 268 9.42 -3.70 7.22
CA TYR A 268 10.65 -3.35 6.51
C TYR A 268 10.71 -1.86 6.22
N LYS A 269 11.89 -1.25 6.39
CA LYS A 269 12.13 0.19 6.15
C LYS A 269 13.20 0.39 5.08
N ILE A 270 12.91 1.30 4.16
CA ILE A 270 13.77 1.69 3.03
C ILE A 270 14.06 3.21 3.00
N GLU A 271 13.31 3.99 3.78
CA GLU A 271 13.51 5.43 3.92
C GLU A 271 14.35 5.72 5.16
N PRO A 272 15.43 6.51 5.03
CA PRO A 272 16.22 6.90 6.19
C PRO A 272 15.37 7.73 7.16
N LEU A 273 15.67 7.61 8.45
CA LEU A 273 15.08 8.51 9.45
C LEU A 273 15.52 9.94 9.12
N GLU A 274 14.56 10.82 8.90
CA GLU A 274 14.83 12.23 8.67
C GLU A 274 15.16 12.93 9.99
N GLN A 275 16.02 13.95 9.95
CA GLN A 275 16.43 14.71 11.15
C GLN A 275 15.24 15.44 11.79
N ALA A 276 14.26 15.84 10.96
CA ALA A 276 12.97 16.35 11.38
C ALA A 276 11.88 15.40 10.86
N PRO A 277 10.91 14.96 11.69
CA PRO A 277 9.86 14.07 11.23
C PRO A 277 8.98 14.78 10.19
N THR A 278 8.75 14.12 9.06
CA THR A 278 7.84 14.60 8.02
C THR A 278 6.47 13.94 8.19
N VAL A 279 5.40 14.74 8.17
CA VAL A 279 4.01 14.25 8.24
C VAL A 279 3.52 13.90 6.84
N PHE A 280 3.15 12.65 6.64
CA PHE A 280 2.63 12.11 5.38
C PHE A 280 1.12 11.85 5.45
N VAL A 281 0.48 11.80 4.28
CA VAL A 281 -0.91 11.33 4.16
C VAL A 281 -1.01 9.89 4.67
N GLY A 282 -1.92 9.63 5.60
CA GLY A 282 -2.09 8.35 6.27
C GLY A 282 -1.49 8.28 7.68
N ASN A 283 -0.58 9.21 8.04
CA ASN A 283 -0.13 9.34 9.42
C ASN A 283 -1.25 9.83 10.35
N TYR A 284 -1.04 9.60 11.64
CA TYR A 284 -1.91 10.07 12.71
C TYR A 284 -1.27 11.22 13.47
N VAL A 285 -2.10 12.18 13.86
CA VAL A 285 -1.70 13.41 14.54
C VAL A 285 -2.62 13.64 15.73
N LYS A 286 -2.08 14.02 16.89
CA LYS A 286 -2.84 14.42 18.08
C LYS A 286 -2.84 15.94 18.20
N TYR A 287 -4.03 16.54 18.21
CA TYR A 287 -4.26 17.98 18.32
C TYR A 287 -5.65 18.26 18.91
N ASN A 288 -5.77 19.19 19.86
CA ASN A 288 -7.02 19.47 20.60
C ASN A 288 -7.63 18.24 21.31
N ASP A 289 -6.81 17.38 21.92
CA ASP A 289 -7.23 16.10 22.53
C ASP A 289 -7.83 15.07 21.57
N TYR A 290 -7.96 15.40 20.28
CA TYR A 290 -8.40 14.48 19.24
C TYR A 290 -7.21 13.85 18.54
N THR A 291 -7.37 12.58 18.17
CA THR A 291 -6.51 11.92 17.19
C THR A 291 -7.11 12.13 15.80
N TRP A 292 -6.29 12.55 14.87
CA TRP A 292 -6.63 12.85 13.49
C TRP A 292 -5.85 11.95 12.56
N ARG A 293 -6.44 11.57 11.43
CA ARG A 293 -5.76 10.96 10.31
C ARG A 293 -5.50 12.02 9.23
N VAL A 294 -4.28 12.08 8.71
CA VAL A 294 -3.91 13.00 7.63
C VAL A 294 -4.52 12.48 6.33
N ALA A 295 -5.48 13.20 5.77
CA ALA A 295 -6.25 12.82 4.59
C ALA A 295 -5.81 13.54 3.31
N GLY A 296 -4.92 14.52 3.42
CA GLY A 296 -4.40 15.25 2.27
C GLY A 296 -3.53 16.43 2.69
N PHE A 297 -2.98 17.12 1.70
CA PHE A 297 -2.18 18.32 1.93
C PHE A 297 -2.26 19.26 0.73
N THR A 298 -1.91 20.51 0.99
CA THR A 298 -1.52 21.48 -0.04
C THR A 298 -0.07 21.91 0.24
N GLN A 299 0.42 22.90 -0.51
CA GLN A 299 1.71 23.52 -0.19
C GLN A 299 1.74 24.08 1.23
N ASP A 300 0.62 24.64 1.71
CA ASP A 300 0.57 25.41 2.97
C ASP A 300 -0.20 24.72 4.09
N THR A 301 -1.07 23.76 3.77
CA THR A 301 -1.99 23.14 4.73
C THR A 301 -1.95 21.61 4.75
N LEU A 302 -2.31 21.01 5.89
CA LEU A 302 -2.70 19.61 6.00
C LEU A 302 -4.21 19.51 6.17
N LYS A 303 -4.84 18.58 5.46
CA LYS A 303 -6.23 18.17 5.69
C LYS A 303 -6.24 17.02 6.69
N LEU A 304 -6.90 17.22 7.82
CA LEU A 304 -7.02 16.26 8.91
C LEU A 304 -8.47 15.79 9.03
N ALA A 305 -8.69 14.48 9.06
CA ALA A 305 -9.99 13.89 9.35
C ALA A 305 -9.96 13.27 10.74
N LEU A 306 -11.04 13.40 11.51
CA LEU A 306 -11.10 12.80 12.84
C LEU A 306 -10.90 11.28 12.74
N ASN A 307 -10.04 10.72 13.61
CA ASN A 307 -9.86 9.28 13.75
C ASN A 307 -10.96 8.71 14.66
N GLY A 308 -12.19 8.68 14.14
CA GLY A 308 -13.39 8.33 14.86
C GLY A 308 -14.58 9.17 14.38
N THR A 309 -15.64 9.16 15.18
CA THR A 309 -16.76 10.10 15.05
C THR A 309 -16.87 10.92 16.33
N LEU A 310 -17.52 12.08 16.25
CA LEU A 310 -17.83 12.85 17.46
C LEU A 310 -18.65 12.01 18.43
N GLN A 311 -18.36 12.14 19.72
CA GLN A 311 -19.03 11.40 20.78
C GLN A 311 -19.86 12.33 21.67
N ASN A 312 -20.88 11.79 22.32
CA ASN A 312 -21.66 12.40 23.38
C ASN A 312 -21.84 11.38 24.53
N ASN A 313 -22.61 11.74 25.56
CA ASN A 313 -22.83 10.87 26.74
C ASN A 313 -23.54 9.54 26.41
N GLN A 314 -24.13 9.40 25.23
CA GLN A 314 -24.88 8.23 24.77
C GLN A 314 -24.12 7.43 23.69
N GLY A 315 -22.87 7.79 23.38
CA GLY A 315 -22.07 7.20 22.32
C GLY A 315 -21.88 8.13 21.12
N ALA A 316 -21.97 7.61 19.90
CA ALA A 316 -21.72 8.41 18.71
C ALA A 316 -22.74 9.55 18.57
N TYR A 317 -22.25 10.76 18.29
CA TYR A 317 -23.07 11.94 18.09
C TYR A 317 -23.72 11.90 16.70
N LEU A 318 -25.02 11.66 16.68
CA LEU A 318 -25.83 11.61 15.47
C LEU A 318 -26.43 12.99 15.14
N ARG A 319 -26.31 13.41 13.88
CA ARG A 319 -26.92 14.65 13.39
C ARG A 319 -27.36 14.52 11.95
N ASN A 320 -28.43 15.23 11.62
CA ASN A 320 -28.83 15.43 10.23
C ASN A 320 -27.92 16.43 9.53
N TYR A 321 -27.78 16.25 8.22
CA TYR A 321 -26.92 17.10 7.40
C TYR A 321 -27.47 18.53 7.33
N SER A 322 -28.77 18.65 7.02
CA SER A 322 -29.48 19.90 6.86
C SER A 322 -30.99 19.67 7.00
N THR A 323 -31.77 20.75 7.07
CA THR A 323 -33.24 20.70 7.05
C THR A 323 -33.82 21.40 5.82
N LYS A 324 -32.97 21.87 4.89
CA LYS A 324 -33.37 22.70 3.75
C LYS A 324 -32.94 22.11 2.42
N ASP A 325 -31.65 21.89 2.27
CA ASP A 325 -31.01 21.46 1.03
C ASP A 325 -29.77 20.60 1.33
N ASN A 326 -29.16 20.05 0.29
CA ASN A 326 -27.94 19.25 0.37
C ASN A 326 -26.65 20.07 0.36
N SER A 327 -26.72 21.39 0.60
CA SER A 327 -25.55 22.25 0.66
C SER A 327 -24.88 22.22 2.03
N PHE A 328 -23.57 21.99 2.06
CA PHE A 328 -22.77 22.23 3.26
C PHE A 328 -22.57 23.75 3.43
N ASN A 329 -23.45 24.39 4.20
CA ASN A 329 -23.41 25.84 4.36
C ASN A 329 -23.38 26.26 5.83
N PRO A 330 -22.23 26.74 6.35
CA PRO A 330 -22.10 27.22 7.73
C PRO A 330 -23.07 28.34 8.12
N LYS A 331 -23.62 29.07 7.15
CA LYS A 331 -24.57 30.17 7.38
C LYS A 331 -26.01 29.69 7.62
N VAL A 332 -26.33 28.44 7.28
CA VAL A 332 -27.69 27.89 7.47
C VAL A 332 -27.83 27.40 8.91
N TYR A 333 -28.53 28.19 9.73
CA TYR A 333 -28.81 27.85 11.12
C TYR A 333 -29.43 26.45 11.26
N GLY A 334 -28.97 25.69 12.24
CA GLY A 334 -29.45 24.32 12.51
C GLY A 334 -28.79 23.23 11.66
N SER A 335 -28.14 23.56 10.54
CA SER A 335 -27.42 22.57 9.72
C SER A 335 -26.21 21.96 10.43
N LEU A 336 -25.73 20.82 9.94
CA LEU A 336 -24.48 20.20 10.39
C LEU A 336 -23.29 21.15 10.18
N ALA A 337 -23.24 21.81 9.03
CA ALA A 337 -22.18 22.76 8.70
C ALA A 337 -22.12 23.92 9.70
N ASN A 338 -23.28 24.49 10.07
CA ASN A 338 -23.37 25.54 11.07
C ASN A 338 -22.93 25.06 12.45
N TYR A 339 -23.40 23.90 12.90
CA TYR A 339 -22.99 23.31 14.18
C TYR A 339 -21.48 23.10 14.27
N LEU A 340 -20.89 22.49 13.23
CA LEU A 340 -19.45 22.23 13.17
C LEU A 340 -18.63 23.52 13.23
N ASN A 341 -19.07 24.57 12.54
CA ASN A 341 -18.34 25.85 12.46
C ASN A 341 -18.71 26.87 13.56
N THR A 342 -19.63 26.54 14.46
CA THR A 342 -20.02 27.43 15.57
C THR A 342 -19.93 26.71 16.91
N THR A 343 -20.90 25.88 17.25
CA THR A 343 -21.01 25.21 18.54
C THR A 343 -19.84 24.28 18.80
N TRP A 344 -19.55 23.35 17.88
CA TRP A 344 -18.45 22.39 18.07
C TRP A 344 -17.08 23.06 17.94
N TYR A 345 -16.85 23.90 16.92
CA TYR A 345 -15.58 24.60 16.76
C TYR A 345 -15.18 25.41 18.01
N ARG A 346 -16.14 26.00 18.73
CA ARG A 346 -15.87 26.75 19.96
C ARG A 346 -15.30 25.89 21.08
N THR A 347 -15.58 24.58 21.11
CA THR A 347 -15.08 23.65 22.14
C THR A 347 -13.60 23.29 21.98
N LEU A 348 -13.01 23.53 20.79
CA LEU A 348 -11.58 23.32 20.56
C LEU A 348 -10.74 24.28 21.43
N LYS A 349 -9.77 23.72 22.15
CA LYS A 349 -8.90 24.42 23.11
C LYS A 349 -7.91 25.37 22.42
N ASP A 350 -7.26 24.89 21.38
CA ASP A 350 -6.28 25.61 20.57
C ASP A 350 -6.74 25.69 19.11
N LYS A 351 -6.94 26.90 18.60
CA LYS A 351 -7.37 27.17 17.22
C LYS A 351 -6.28 27.80 16.36
N SER A 352 -5.08 27.98 16.91
CA SER A 352 -3.98 28.75 16.30
C SER A 352 -3.51 28.20 14.96
N LEU A 353 -3.55 26.87 14.81
CA LEU A 353 -3.17 26.18 13.58
C LEU A 353 -4.31 26.07 12.57
N ILE A 354 -5.58 26.19 13.00
CA ILE A 354 -6.75 25.94 12.14
C ILE A 354 -6.99 27.13 11.21
N VAL A 355 -7.09 26.85 9.92
CA VAL A 355 -7.32 27.85 8.87
C VAL A 355 -8.66 27.61 8.16
N ASP A 356 -9.10 28.61 7.39
CA ASP A 356 -10.23 28.39 6.50
C ASP A 356 -9.79 27.46 5.36
N GLY A 357 -10.51 26.36 5.21
CA GLY A 357 -10.29 25.39 4.15
C GLY A 357 -11.32 25.54 3.03
N ILE A 358 -10.92 25.19 1.82
CA ILE A 358 -11.83 24.98 0.69
C ILE A 358 -12.32 23.53 0.77
N TRP A 359 -13.64 23.36 0.90
CA TRP A 359 -14.29 22.06 0.99
C TRP A 359 -15.19 21.83 -0.21
N TYR A 360 -14.86 20.82 -1.02
CA TYR A 360 -15.57 20.49 -2.25
C TYR A 360 -16.86 19.72 -1.97
N GLN A 361 -17.96 20.19 -2.54
CA GLN A 361 -19.33 19.72 -2.30
C GLN A 361 -20.17 19.73 -3.58
N GLY A 362 -19.54 19.54 -4.73
CA GLY A 362 -20.25 19.38 -6.00
C GLY A 362 -21.03 18.07 -6.06
N ASP A 363 -21.82 17.96 -7.11
CA ASP A 363 -22.53 16.72 -7.43
C ASP A 363 -21.53 15.66 -7.87
N TYR A 364 -21.65 14.46 -7.33
CA TYR A 364 -20.80 13.36 -7.74
C TYR A 364 -21.19 12.81 -9.12
N GLN A 365 -22.49 12.78 -9.37
CA GLN A 365 -23.07 12.44 -10.66
C GLN A 365 -23.48 13.72 -11.39
N PHE A 366 -23.01 13.89 -12.62
CA PHE A 366 -23.39 15.00 -13.48
C PHE A 366 -23.82 14.48 -14.84
N ASN A 367 -25.01 14.86 -15.32
CA ASN A 367 -25.60 14.38 -16.57
C ASN A 367 -25.58 12.84 -16.73
N GLY A 368 -25.90 12.12 -15.66
CA GLY A 368 -25.90 10.66 -15.64
C GLY A 368 -24.54 10.02 -15.37
N ILE A 369 -23.43 10.77 -15.48
CA ILE A 369 -22.06 10.23 -15.38
C ILE A 369 -21.52 10.41 -13.97
N TYR A 370 -21.08 9.31 -13.36
CA TYR A 370 -20.37 9.32 -12.08
C TYR A 370 -18.87 9.55 -12.31
N ASP A 371 -18.34 10.65 -11.77
CA ASP A 371 -16.91 10.94 -11.78
C ASP A 371 -16.53 11.76 -10.55
N TYR A 372 -15.42 11.41 -9.90
CA TYR A 372 -14.92 12.13 -8.73
C TYR A 372 -14.53 13.56 -9.08
N GLN A 373 -14.15 13.86 -10.33
CA GLN A 373 -13.80 15.20 -10.75
C GLN A 373 -15.00 16.18 -10.69
N ASN A 374 -16.23 15.68 -10.77
CA ASN A 374 -17.44 16.51 -10.75
C ASN A 374 -17.62 17.24 -9.40
N ILE A 375 -17.16 16.64 -8.29
CA ILE A 375 -17.33 17.23 -6.95
C ILE A 375 -16.57 18.55 -6.80
N TYR A 376 -15.54 18.79 -7.61
CA TYR A 376 -14.71 20.00 -7.54
C TYR A 376 -15.38 21.22 -8.17
N ALA A 377 -16.52 21.06 -8.86
CA ALA A 377 -17.26 22.16 -9.50
C ALA A 377 -17.90 23.14 -8.49
N ASN A 378 -18.09 22.72 -7.23
CA ASN A 378 -18.66 23.55 -6.18
C ASN A 378 -17.87 23.37 -4.88
N SER A 379 -17.69 24.45 -4.13
CA SER A 379 -16.98 24.43 -2.86
C SER A 379 -17.56 25.41 -1.86
N VAL A 380 -17.16 25.27 -0.61
CA VAL A 380 -17.45 26.21 0.47
C VAL A 380 -16.20 26.44 1.30
N THR A 381 -16.00 27.69 1.70
CA THR A 381 -14.92 28.06 2.63
C THR A 381 -15.44 27.96 4.06
N ALA A 382 -14.77 27.15 4.88
CA ALA A 382 -15.13 26.94 6.28
C ALA A 382 -13.94 26.47 7.12
N LYS A 383 -13.97 26.69 8.44
CA LYS A 383 -12.96 26.17 9.39
C LYS A 383 -13.04 24.66 9.53
N VAL A 384 -14.26 24.13 9.49
CA VAL A 384 -14.56 22.71 9.69
C VAL A 384 -15.44 22.24 8.52
N GLY A 385 -15.02 21.17 7.87
CA GLY A 385 -15.78 20.47 6.85
C GLY A 385 -15.96 19.00 7.19
N LEU A 386 -16.25 18.20 6.16
CA LEU A 386 -16.21 16.74 6.18
C LEU A 386 -15.29 16.29 5.04
N LEU A 387 -14.90 15.01 5.05
CA LEU A 387 -14.29 14.41 3.87
C LEU A 387 -15.32 14.26 2.75
N THR A 388 -14.86 14.33 1.51
CA THR A 388 -15.68 14.11 0.31
C THR A 388 -15.25 12.86 -0.45
N ILE A 389 -16.05 12.43 -1.43
CA ILE A 389 -15.71 11.28 -2.29
C ILE A 389 -14.35 11.54 -2.95
N GLY A 390 -13.48 10.54 -3.00
CA GLY A 390 -12.11 10.71 -3.50
C GLY A 390 -11.11 11.29 -2.50
N ASP A 391 -11.52 11.82 -1.34
CA ASP A 391 -10.56 12.11 -0.28
C ASP A 391 -9.93 10.81 0.26
N MET A 392 -8.67 10.88 0.68
CA MET A 392 -7.98 9.72 1.25
C MET A 392 -8.62 9.37 2.59
N TYR A 393 -8.87 8.07 2.79
CA TYR A 393 -9.46 7.47 3.98
C TYR A 393 -10.90 7.87 4.28
N VAL A 394 -11.63 8.45 3.30
CA VAL A 394 -13.05 8.79 3.45
C VAL A 394 -13.88 7.58 3.89
N GLY A 395 -13.59 6.40 3.32
CA GLY A 395 -14.34 5.16 3.56
C GLY A 395 -13.96 4.36 4.81
N GLU A 396 -12.97 4.82 5.58
CA GLU A 396 -12.45 4.09 6.75
C GLU A 396 -13.47 3.98 7.88
N ILE A 397 -14.28 5.03 8.06
CA ILE A 397 -15.28 5.11 9.12
C ILE A 397 -16.67 5.12 8.47
N PRO A 398 -17.47 4.06 8.65
CA PRO A 398 -18.80 3.97 8.06
C PRO A 398 -19.81 4.80 8.85
N ASN A 399 -21.04 4.86 8.32
CA ASN A 399 -22.18 5.57 8.90
C ASN A 399 -21.97 7.09 9.06
N THR A 400 -21.12 7.69 8.22
CA THR A 400 -20.81 9.13 8.27
C THR A 400 -21.25 9.87 7.02
N TRP A 401 -21.65 11.12 7.20
CA TRP A 401 -21.85 12.07 6.11
C TRP A 401 -20.54 12.36 5.34
N THR A 402 -20.66 12.55 4.03
CA THR A 402 -19.64 13.19 3.19
C THR A 402 -20.11 14.58 2.75
N MET A 403 -19.28 15.31 1.99
CA MET A 403 -19.68 16.59 1.37
C MET A 403 -20.32 16.42 -0.02
N ALA A 404 -20.21 15.24 -0.65
CA ALA A 404 -20.60 15.06 -2.03
C ALA A 404 -22.13 15.00 -2.18
N LYS A 405 -22.66 15.76 -3.12
CA LYS A 405 -24.10 15.84 -3.37
C LYS A 405 -24.54 14.80 -4.37
N MET A 406 -25.80 14.38 -4.24
CA MET A 406 -26.51 13.68 -5.30
C MET A 406 -27.46 14.66 -5.98
N ASN A 407 -27.34 14.80 -7.30
CA ASN A 407 -28.13 15.72 -8.10
C ASN A 407 -29.56 15.20 -8.28
N THR A 408 -30.36 15.32 -7.23
CA THR A 408 -31.77 14.90 -7.15
C THR A 408 -32.57 15.98 -6.43
N GLY A 409 -33.86 16.10 -6.78
CA GLY A 409 -34.75 17.09 -6.18
C GLY A 409 -35.00 16.91 -4.68
N ASP A 410 -34.70 15.72 -4.13
CA ASP A 410 -35.03 15.33 -2.76
C ASP A 410 -33.98 15.75 -1.71
N GLY A 411 -32.91 16.46 -2.12
CA GLY A 411 -31.87 16.92 -1.21
C GLY A 411 -31.12 15.75 -0.57
N MET A 412 -30.36 15.01 -1.39
CA MET A 412 -29.57 13.87 -0.92
C MET A 412 -28.06 14.15 -0.92
N VAL A 413 -27.36 13.52 0.02
CA VAL A 413 -25.90 13.60 0.21
C VAL A 413 -25.34 12.18 0.35
N TYR A 414 -24.14 11.95 -0.19
CA TYR A 414 -23.47 10.66 -0.04
C TYR A 414 -22.98 10.42 1.39
N THR A 415 -23.10 9.18 1.81
CA THR A 415 -22.68 8.61 3.08
C THR A 415 -21.78 7.41 2.84
N ILE A 416 -20.96 7.10 3.82
CA ILE A 416 -20.10 5.92 3.81
C ILE A 416 -20.80 4.77 4.52
N GLN A 417 -20.80 3.60 3.91
CA GLN A 417 -21.21 2.34 4.54
C GLN A 417 -20.03 1.40 4.74
N THR A 418 -20.26 0.33 5.51
CA THR A 418 -19.27 -0.71 5.79
C THR A 418 -18.64 -1.26 4.50
N GLY A 419 -17.32 -1.44 4.52
CA GLY A 419 -16.58 -2.00 3.38
C GLY A 419 -16.35 -0.99 2.24
N PHE A 420 -16.28 0.32 2.55
CA PHE A 420 -16.02 1.41 1.59
C PHE A 420 -17.13 1.61 0.55
N LYS A 421 -18.36 1.19 0.83
CA LYS A 421 -19.51 1.41 -0.05
C LYS A 421 -20.05 2.83 0.08
N LEU A 422 -20.50 3.41 -1.01
CA LEU A 422 -21.15 4.72 -1.06
C LEU A 422 -22.66 4.54 -1.22
N TYR A 423 -23.43 5.28 -0.42
CA TYR A 423 -24.89 5.36 -0.52
C TYR A 423 -25.33 6.81 -0.36
N SER A 424 -26.36 7.23 -1.07
CA SER A 424 -27.01 8.51 -0.81
C SER A 424 -28.07 8.36 0.27
N ASP A 425 -28.31 9.47 0.98
CA ASP A 425 -29.37 9.54 1.97
C ASP A 425 -29.96 10.95 2.04
N LEU A 426 -31.20 11.05 2.52
CA LEU A 426 -31.91 12.31 2.68
C LEU A 426 -31.20 13.17 3.73
N VAL A 427 -31.01 14.46 3.46
CA VAL A 427 -30.30 15.38 4.36
C VAL A 427 -30.92 15.50 5.76
N THR A 428 -32.19 15.12 5.90
CA THR A 428 -32.95 15.11 7.15
C THR A 428 -32.68 13.91 8.04
N GLU A 429 -32.17 12.81 7.48
CA GLU A 429 -31.80 11.61 8.24
C GLU A 429 -30.63 11.89 9.17
N LYS A 430 -30.43 11.05 10.18
CA LYS A 430 -29.31 11.21 11.12
C LYS A 430 -28.19 10.22 10.82
N ARG A 431 -26.95 10.72 10.79
CA ARG A 431 -25.72 9.92 10.66
C ARG A 431 -24.68 10.41 11.65
N GLU A 432 -23.65 9.60 11.85
CA GLU A 432 -22.51 10.00 12.67
C GLU A 432 -21.70 11.10 11.98
N VAL A 433 -20.98 11.87 12.79
CA VAL A 433 -20.24 13.05 12.30
C VAL A 433 -18.75 12.80 12.42
N ARG A 434 -18.05 12.72 11.28
CA ARG A 434 -16.59 12.68 11.18
C ARG A 434 -16.07 14.02 10.64
N PRO A 435 -15.80 15.00 11.51
CA PRO A 435 -15.33 16.31 11.09
C PRO A 435 -13.94 16.23 10.46
N ALA A 436 -13.68 17.15 9.56
CA ALA A 436 -12.36 17.40 9.01
C ALA A 436 -11.99 18.88 9.18
N ILE A 437 -10.70 19.15 9.39
CA ILE A 437 -10.14 20.49 9.53
C ILE A 437 -8.95 20.66 8.59
N GLN A 438 -8.62 21.90 8.27
CA GLN A 438 -7.34 22.25 7.66
C GLN A 438 -6.47 22.99 8.66
N ILE A 439 -5.21 22.58 8.76
CA ILE A 439 -4.22 23.24 9.60
C ILE A 439 -3.05 23.74 8.77
N LYS A 440 -2.38 24.80 9.23
CA LYS A 440 -1.08 25.24 8.67
C LYS A 440 -0.06 24.10 8.74
N ARG A 441 0.88 24.02 7.80
CA ARG A 441 2.03 23.09 7.84
C ARG A 441 3.17 23.55 8.75
N GLN A 442 3.12 24.80 9.18
CA GLN A 442 4.06 25.43 10.10
C GLN A 442 3.68 25.09 11.55
N PHE A 443 4.04 23.90 12.01
CA PHE A 443 3.87 23.44 13.39
C PHE A 443 5.11 22.68 13.87
N GLN A 444 5.21 22.48 15.18
CA GLN A 444 6.23 21.64 15.79
C GLN A 444 5.67 20.25 16.07
N ILE A 445 6.48 19.22 15.87
CA ILE A 445 6.20 17.84 16.32
C ILE A 445 6.89 17.66 17.66
N LEU A 446 6.09 17.49 18.71
CA LEU A 446 6.56 17.42 20.10
C LEU A 446 6.96 15.99 20.48
N SER A 447 6.26 14.99 19.95
CA SER A 447 6.54 13.56 20.20
C SER A 447 5.81 12.67 19.19
N GLY A 448 6.07 11.36 19.27
CA GLY A 448 5.37 10.32 18.53
C GLY A 448 6.02 9.94 17.20
N THR A 449 5.52 8.87 16.60
CA THR A 449 6.02 8.29 15.34
C THR A 449 5.05 8.44 14.17
N GLY A 450 3.85 8.98 14.42
CA GLY A 450 2.80 9.15 13.41
C GLY A 450 2.01 7.89 13.09
N SER A 451 2.21 6.82 13.86
CA SER A 451 1.41 5.60 13.78
C SER A 451 0.08 5.76 14.50
N SER A 452 -0.87 4.84 14.30
CA SER A 452 -2.18 4.91 14.97
C SER A 452 -2.09 4.73 16.48
N THR A 453 -1.13 3.93 16.96
CA THR A 453 -0.88 3.67 18.38
C THR A 453 0.06 4.69 19.02
N ASP A 454 0.86 5.39 18.22
CA ASP A 454 1.74 6.47 18.65
C ASP A 454 1.70 7.66 17.66
N PRO A 455 0.61 8.45 17.67
CA PRO A 455 0.41 9.59 16.77
C PRO A 455 1.41 10.73 17.02
N TYR A 456 1.70 11.53 15.99
CA TYR A 456 2.49 12.76 16.18
C TYR A 456 1.71 13.77 17.04
N VAL A 457 2.27 14.18 18.17
CA VAL A 457 1.71 15.27 18.97
C VAL A 457 2.20 16.58 18.39
N ILE A 458 1.27 17.45 17.96
CA ILE A 458 1.63 18.73 17.33
C ILE A 458 1.17 19.93 18.16
N GLY A 459 1.93 21.02 18.05
CA GLY A 459 1.61 22.31 18.66
C GLY A 459 2.00 23.48 17.76
N GLY A 460 1.45 24.66 18.07
CA GLY A 460 1.90 25.92 17.46
C GLY A 460 3.41 26.14 17.63
N MET A 461 4.02 26.84 16.68
CA MET A 461 5.42 27.28 16.80
C MET A 461 5.61 28.37 17.84
#